data_AF-A0A2G4J3E2-F1
#
_entry.id   AF-A0A2G4J3E2-F1
#
_cell.length_a   1.000
_cell.length_b   1.000
_cell.length_c   1.000
_cell.angle_alpha   90.00
_cell.angle_beta   90.00
_cell.angle_gamma   90.00
#
_symmetry.space_group_name_H-M   'P 1'
#
loop_
_entity.id
_entity.type
_entity.pdbx_description
1 polymer ?
#
loop_
_entity_poly.entity_id
_entity_poly.type
_entity_poly.pdbx_seq_one_letter_code
_entity_poly.pdbx_strand_id
1 'polypeptide(L)'
;MDALMFWLAIIATMAFAITAVLAIADRGVDIFGVVVLGVITAIGGGILRDVIAGRKNLLMSTELYAIPVALGCLLLMTSLHFYPHDAVEILLGCTAVPFLMRAAAIHWGLRVPAFLVTHSKSQ
;
A
#
# COMPACT_ATOMS: atom_id res chain seq x y z
N MET A 1 -7.71 -16.76 -4.65
CA MET A 1 -8.41 -15.47 -4.42
C MET A 1 -9.20 -15.19 -5.66
N ASP A 2 -10.50 -14.94 -5.54
CA ASP A 2 -11.31 -14.56 -6.70
C ASP A 2 -10.85 -13.20 -7.24
N ALA A 3 -10.88 -13.00 -8.55
CA ALA A 3 -10.41 -11.76 -9.19
C ALA A 3 -11.05 -10.51 -8.58
N LEU A 4 -12.31 -10.62 -8.15
CA LEU A 4 -13.04 -9.56 -7.45
C LEU A 4 -12.38 -9.16 -6.14
N MET A 5 -12.02 -10.12 -5.28
CA MET A 5 -11.38 -9.84 -3.99
C MET A 5 -10.05 -9.09 -4.16
N PHE A 6 -9.34 -9.42 -5.23
CA PHE A 6 -8.05 -8.82 -5.54
C PHE A 6 -8.20 -7.36 -6.01
N TRP A 7 -9.09 -7.09 -6.95
CA TRP A 7 -9.36 -5.72 -7.42
C TRP A 7 -9.86 -4.81 -6.29
N LEU A 8 -10.76 -5.32 -5.45
CA LEU A 8 -11.25 -4.60 -4.27
C LEU A 8 -10.10 -4.27 -3.31
N ALA A 9 -9.16 -5.20 -3.12
CA ALA A 9 -8.01 -4.96 -2.25
C ALA A 9 -7.09 -3.88 -2.81
N ILE A 10 -6.82 -3.85 -4.12
CA ILE A 10 -6.05 -2.76 -4.74
C ILE A 10 -6.72 -1.42 -4.48
N ILE A 11 -8.00 -1.28 -4.85
CA ILE A 11 -8.73 -0.01 -4.73
C ILE A 11 -8.74 0.47 -3.29
N ALA A 12 -9.03 -0.42 -2.33
CA ALA A 12 -9.03 -0.09 -0.91
C ALA A 12 -7.65 0.39 -0.43
N THR A 13 -6.58 -0.32 -0.78
CA THR A 13 -5.22 0.07 -0.36
C THR A 13 -4.81 1.43 -0.91
N MET A 14 -5.17 1.77 -2.15
CA MET A 14 -4.87 3.07 -2.73
C MET A 14 -5.66 4.18 -2.05
N ALA A 15 -6.97 4.00 -1.89
CA ALA A 15 -7.82 5.00 -1.25
C ALA A 15 -7.32 5.32 0.16
N PHE A 16 -7.01 4.30 0.96
CA PHE A 16 -6.52 4.47 2.33
C PHE A 16 -5.13 5.09 2.40
N ALA A 17 -4.21 4.72 1.51
CA ALA A 17 -2.88 5.31 1.44
C ALA A 17 -2.95 6.82 1.15
N ILE A 18 -3.76 7.22 0.17
CA ILE A 18 -3.97 8.62 -0.20
C ILE A 18 -4.54 9.40 0.98
N THR A 19 -5.63 8.90 1.58
CA THR A 19 -6.27 9.57 2.71
C THR A 19 -5.30 9.75 3.89
N ALA A 20 -4.46 8.75 4.16
CA ALA A 20 -3.46 8.83 5.22
C ALA A 20 -2.41 9.92 4.97
N VAL A 21 -1.89 10.03 3.73
CA VAL A 21 -0.92 11.07 3.36
C VAL A 21 -1.57 12.46 3.47
N LEU A 22 -2.76 12.63 2.91
CA LEU A 22 -3.49 13.91 2.97
C LEU A 22 -3.85 14.33 4.41
N ALA A 23 -4.17 13.36 5.28
CA ALA A 23 -4.51 13.65 6.68
C ALA A 23 -3.34 14.23 7.49
N ILE A 24 -2.10 14.01 7.05
CA ILE A 24 -0.90 14.40 7.79
C ILE A 24 0.05 15.33 7.01
N ALA A 25 -0.21 15.57 5.72
CA ALA A 25 0.60 16.43 4.86
C ALA A 25 0.84 17.82 5.46
N ASP A 26 -0.17 18.41 6.09
CA ASP A 26 -0.10 19.76 6.67
C ASP A 26 0.32 19.78 8.15
N ARG A 27 0.70 18.64 8.74
CA ARG A 27 1.00 18.53 10.18
C ARG A 27 2.48 18.62 10.53
N GLY A 28 3.33 19.00 9.57
CA GLY A 28 4.77 19.14 9.80
C GLY A 28 5.47 17.83 10.17
N VAL A 29 4.90 16.69 9.78
CA VAL A 29 5.49 15.36 10.00
C VAL A 29 6.52 15.07 8.91
N ASP A 30 7.57 14.34 9.29
CA ASP A 30 8.62 13.94 8.38
C ASP A 30 8.12 12.92 7.33
N ILE A 31 8.82 12.86 6.19
CA ILE A 31 8.45 11.96 5.08
C ILE A 31 8.39 10.51 5.55
N PHE A 32 9.28 10.11 6.47
CA PHE A 32 9.26 8.77 7.04
C PHE A 32 7.97 8.50 7.81
N GLY A 33 7.55 9.39 8.70
CA GLY A 33 6.27 9.27 9.42
C GLY A 33 5.06 9.20 8.47
N VAL A 34 5.06 9.99 7.40
CA VAL A 34 4.00 9.95 6.37
C VAL A 34 3.94 8.60 5.66
N VAL A 35 5.08 8.05 5.24
CA VAL A 35 5.15 6.73 4.58
C VAL A 35 4.70 5.62 5.53
N VAL A 36 5.19 5.63 6.78
CA VAL A 36 4.80 4.63 7.79
C VAL A 36 3.30 4.67 8.05
N LEU A 37 2.73 5.86 8.24
CA LEU A 37 1.30 6.03 8.46
C LEU A 37 0.47 5.56 7.25
N GLY A 38 0.91 5.91 6.03
CA GLY A 38 0.28 5.46 4.79
C GLY A 38 0.26 3.94 4.65
N VAL A 39 1.39 3.28 4.91
CA VAL A 39 1.50 1.82 4.86
C VAL A 39 0.64 1.15 5.92
N ILE A 40 0.67 1.63 7.17
CA ILE A 40 -0.13 1.07 8.26
C ILE A 40 -1.62 1.23 7.96
N THR A 41 -2.05 2.39 7.46
CA THR A 41 -3.47 2.64 7.17
C THR A 41 -3.96 1.79 6.01
N ALA A 42 -3.16 1.67 4.95
CA ALA A 42 -3.53 0.91 3.76
C ALA A 42 -3.60 -0.61 4.02
N ILE A 43 -2.64 -1.17 4.77
CA ILE A 43 -2.54 -2.62 4.97
C ILE A 43 -3.19 -3.06 6.28
N GLY A 44 -3.21 -2.19 7.29
CA GLY A 44 -3.71 -2.47 8.64
C GLY A 44 -5.14 -3.01 8.66
N GLY A 45 -6.05 -2.40 7.89
CA GLY A 45 -7.43 -2.88 7.79
C GLY A 45 -7.54 -4.29 7.19
N GLY A 46 -6.69 -4.60 6.20
CA GLY A 46 -6.61 -5.94 5.60
C GLY A 46 -6.08 -6.98 6.59
N ILE A 47 -5.02 -6.65 7.34
CA ILE A 47 -4.48 -7.51 8.40
C ILE A 47 -5.55 -7.77 9.46
N LEU A 48 -6.20 -6.73 9.96
CA LEU A 48 -7.20 -6.83 11.02
C LEU A 48 -8.37 -7.73 10.59
N ARG A 49 -8.87 -7.55 9.37
CA ARG A 49 -9.91 -8.42 8.77
C ARG A 49 -9.45 -9.88 8.72
N ASP A 50 -8.22 -10.13 8.30
CA ASP A 50 -7.71 -11.50 8.14
C ASP A 50 -7.51 -12.18 9.50
N VAL A 51 -7.04 -11.43 10.51
CA VAL A 51 -6.90 -11.90 11.90
C VAL A 51 -8.26 -12.24 12.50
N ILE A 52 -9.26 -11.35 12.38
CA ILE A 52 -10.62 -11.59 12.89
C ILE A 52 -11.24 -12.82 12.19
N ALA A 53 -10.96 -13.01 10.90
CA ALA A 53 -11.44 -14.15 10.14
C ALA A 53 -10.65 -15.45 10.36
N GLY A 54 -9.58 -15.44 11.16
CA GLY A 54 -8.72 -16.60 11.41
C GLY A 54 -8.00 -17.13 10.17
N ARG A 55 -7.78 -16.29 9.15
CA ARG A 55 -7.12 -16.67 7.89
C ARG A 55 -5.67 -16.23 7.87
N LYS A 56 -4.87 -16.84 6.99
CA LYS A 56 -3.48 -16.42 6.76
C LYS A 56 -3.47 -14.96 6.31
N ASN A 57 -2.71 -14.11 7.01
CA ASN A 57 -2.75 -12.67 6.81
C ASN A 57 -2.06 -12.24 5.50
N LEU A 58 -2.38 -11.04 5.05
CA LEU A 58 -1.77 -10.38 3.90
C LEU A 58 -0.24 -10.21 3.98
N LEU A 59 0.35 -10.02 5.17
CA LEU A 59 1.82 -9.91 5.34
C LEU A 59 2.57 -11.23 5.17
N MET A 60 1.91 -12.35 5.47
CA MET A 60 2.42 -13.71 5.29
C MET A 60 2.17 -14.22 3.86
N SER A 61 1.56 -13.39 3.02
CA SER A 61 1.40 -13.65 1.59
C SER A 61 2.65 -13.18 0.85
N THR A 62 3.10 -13.95 -0.14
CA THR A 62 4.33 -13.70 -0.92
C THR A 62 4.18 -12.56 -1.93
N GLU A 63 3.09 -11.80 -1.85
CA GLU A 63 2.77 -10.72 -2.78
C GLU A 63 3.34 -9.39 -2.30
N LEU A 64 3.83 -8.59 -3.24
CA LEU A 64 4.33 -7.25 -3.01
C LEU A 64 3.20 -6.31 -2.58
N TYR A 65 2.80 -6.37 -1.30
CA TYR A 65 1.71 -5.55 -0.77
C TYR A 65 2.19 -4.19 -0.24
N ALA A 66 3.26 -4.20 0.55
CA ALA A 66 3.75 -3.00 1.24
C ALA A 66 4.65 -2.10 0.39
N ILE A 67 5.47 -2.69 -0.48
CA ILE A 67 6.43 -1.93 -1.30
C ILE A 67 5.72 -0.95 -2.26
N PRO A 68 4.68 -1.35 -3.02
CA PRO A 68 3.98 -0.41 -3.90
C PRO A 68 3.30 0.71 -3.11
N VAL A 69 2.70 0.39 -1.96
CA VAL A 69 2.06 1.40 -1.11
C VAL A 69 3.08 2.41 -0.58
N ALA A 70 4.21 1.93 -0.06
CA ALA A 70 5.27 2.79 0.45
C ALA A 70 5.82 3.71 -0.65
N LEU A 71 6.05 3.18 -1.85
CA LEU A 71 6.48 3.96 -3.01
C LEU A 71 5.43 5.01 -3.41
N GLY A 72 4.16 4.63 -3.43
CA GLY A 72 3.06 5.56 -3.73
C GLY A 72 2.96 6.70 -2.71
N CYS A 73 3.07 6.40 -1.41
CA CYS A 73 3.07 7.41 -0.36
C CYS A 73 4.27 8.36 -0.45
N LEU A 74 5.46 7.81 -0.75
CA LEU A 74 6.67 8.61 -0.92
C LEU A 74 6.52 9.58 -2.08
N LEU A 75 6.13 9.08 -3.26
CA LEU A 75 5.93 9.89 -4.47
C LEU A 75 4.86 10.96 -4.27
N LEU A 76 3.75 10.62 -3.63
CA LEU A 76 2.67 11.54 -3.33
C LEU A 76 3.13 12.67 -2.41
N MET A 77 3.78 12.34 -1.29
CA MET A 77 4.27 13.35 -0.34
C MET A 77 5.32 14.27 -0.99
N THR A 78 6.27 13.72 -1.76
CA THR A 78 7.27 14.54 -2.45
C THR A 78 6.63 15.45 -3.50
N SER A 79 5.65 14.95 -4.26
CA SER A 79 5.01 15.74 -5.32
C SER A 79 4.14 16.86 -4.74
N LEU A 80 3.41 16.60 -3.65
CA LEU A 80 2.63 17.61 -2.94
C LEU A 80 3.52 18.72 -2.35
N HIS A 81 4.77 18.39 -1.97
CA HIS A 81 5.73 19.38 -1.49
C HIS A 81 6.20 20.34 -2.59
N PHE A 82 6.40 19.86 -3.83
CA PHE A 82 6.88 20.69 -4.94
C PHE A 82 5.76 21.44 -5.67
N TYR A 83 4.56 20.87 -5.77
CA TYR A 83 3.45 21.41 -6.58
C TYR A 83 2.11 21.39 -5.80
N PRO A 84 1.90 22.31 -4.85
CA PRO A 84 0.70 22.31 -4.00
C PRO A 84 -0.59 22.72 -4.74
N HIS A 85 -0.50 23.34 -5.92
CA HIS A 85 -1.67 23.84 -6.67
C HIS A 85 -2.39 22.77 -7.52
N ASP A 86 -1.72 21.69 -7.90
CA ASP A 86 -2.24 20.66 -8.84
C ASP A 86 -2.53 19.32 -8.12
N ALA A 87 -3.08 19.41 -6.91
CA ALA A 87 -3.26 18.26 -6.02
C ALA A 87 -4.06 17.10 -6.68
N VAL A 88 -5.02 17.39 -7.55
CA VAL A 88 -5.89 16.39 -8.19
C VAL A 88 -5.13 15.60 -9.28
N GLU A 89 -4.30 16.28 -10.08
CA GLU A 89 -3.51 15.63 -11.13
C GLU A 89 -2.40 14.74 -10.53
N ILE A 90 -1.78 15.23 -9.45
CA ILE A 90 -0.75 14.50 -8.69
C ILE A 90 -1.34 13.26 -8.01
N LEU A 91 -2.56 13.36 -7.47
CA LEU A 91 -3.27 12.22 -6.88
C LEU A 91 -3.48 11.10 -7.90
N LEU A 92 -3.94 11.46 -9.11
CA LEU A 92 -4.19 10.51 -10.19
C LEU A 92 -2.89 9.88 -10.71
N GLY A 93 -1.83 10.67 -10.89
CA GLY A 93 -0.52 10.18 -11.35
C GLY A 93 0.20 9.30 -10.33
N CYS A 94 0.26 9.72 -9.08
CA CYS A 94 1.00 9.00 -8.03
C CYS A 94 0.31 7.69 -7.60
N THR A 95 -1.00 7.58 -7.80
CA THR A 95 -1.77 6.35 -7.51
C THR A 95 -1.79 5.39 -8.68
N ALA A 96 -1.63 5.89 -9.91
CA ALA A 96 -1.44 5.07 -11.09
C ALA A 96 -0.16 4.22 -11.01
N VAL A 97 0.92 4.73 -10.40
CA VAL A 97 2.19 3.99 -10.23
C VAL A 97 2.04 2.71 -9.40
N PRO A 98 1.55 2.73 -8.15
CA PRO A 98 1.36 1.51 -7.37
C PRO A 98 0.23 0.63 -7.90
N PHE A 99 -0.76 1.20 -8.61
CA PHE A 99 -1.78 0.44 -9.33
C PHE A 99 -1.17 -0.37 -10.49
N LEU A 100 -0.37 0.27 -11.34
CA LEU A 100 0.37 -0.36 -12.43
C LEU A 100 1.39 -1.36 -11.92
N MET A 101 2.12 -1.02 -10.85
CA MET A 101 3.09 -1.92 -10.24
C MET A 101 2.43 -3.17 -9.68
N ARG A 102 1.22 -3.06 -9.11
CA ARG A 102 0.44 -4.23 -8.71
C ARG A 102 -0.14 -5.00 -9.89
N ALA A 103 -0.65 -4.32 -10.91
CA ALA A 103 -1.12 -4.97 -12.13
C ALA A 103 0.02 -5.75 -12.82
N ALA A 104 1.22 -5.19 -12.86
CA ALA A 104 2.44 -5.79 -13.38
C ALA A 104 2.94 -6.95 -12.52
N ALA A 105 2.89 -6.83 -11.19
CA ALA A 105 3.26 -7.91 -10.28
C ALA A 105 2.39 -9.18 -10.48
N ILE A 106 1.11 -9.01 -10.85
CA ILE A 106 0.22 -10.13 -11.21
C ILE A 106 0.63 -10.74 -12.55
N HIS A 107 0.87 -9.91 -13.57
CA HIS A 107 1.14 -10.38 -14.91
C HIS A 107 2.48 -11.11 -15.01
N TRP A 108 3.47 -10.69 -14.21
CA TRP A 108 4.79 -11.31 -14.15
C TRP A 108 4.98 -12.28 -12.98
N GLY A 109 3.95 -12.51 -12.16
CA GLY A 109 4.03 -13.42 -11.01
C GLY A 109 5.13 -13.06 -10.02
N LEU A 110 5.42 -11.76 -9.87
CA LEU A 110 6.56 -11.25 -9.12
C LEU A 110 6.30 -11.44 -7.61
N ARG A 111 6.97 -12.43 -7.03
CA ARG A 111 6.86 -12.81 -5.62
C ARG A 111 8.06 -12.30 -4.84
N VAL A 112 7.85 -11.89 -3.59
CA VAL A 112 9.00 -11.59 -2.70
C VAL A 112 9.83 -12.87 -2.50
N PRO A 113 11.17 -12.80 -2.51
CA PRO A 113 12.01 -13.97 -2.28
C PRO A 113 11.71 -14.56 -0.89
N ALA A 114 11.65 -15.90 -0.82
CA ALA A 114 11.16 -16.65 0.33
C ALA A 114 11.88 -16.33 1.66
N PHE A 115 13.07 -15.72 1.61
CA PHE A 115 13.88 -15.35 2.78
C PHE A 115 13.21 -14.33 3.72
N LEU A 116 12.28 -13.50 3.21
CA LEU A 116 11.57 -12.48 4.00
C LEU A 116 10.25 -12.98 4.61
N VAL A 117 9.87 -14.23 4.34
CA VAL A 117 8.65 -14.83 4.89
C VAL A 117 9.00 -15.49 6.22
N THR A 118 8.49 -14.94 7.33
CA THR A 118 8.68 -15.53 8.65
C THR A 118 8.06 -16.92 8.67
N HIS A 119 8.90 -17.95 8.72
CA HIS A 119 8.46 -19.32 8.96
C HIS A 119 7.79 -19.38 10.34
N SER A 120 6.46 -19.36 10.36
CA SER A 120 5.73 -19.80 11.54
C SER A 120 6.02 -21.28 11.73
N LYS A 121 6.85 -21.61 12.72
CA LYS A 121 6.91 -22.97 13.26
C LYS A 121 5.51 -23.27 13.81
N SER A 122 4.73 -24.00 13.02
CA SER A 122 3.65 -24.83 13.53
C SER A 122 4.28 -25.86 14.47
N GLN A 123 4.10 -25.67 15.77
CA GLN A 123 3.87 -26.79 16.67
C GLN A 123 2.37 -26.91 16.88
#